data_AF-A0A9W7ZB04-F1
#
_entry.id   AF-A0A9W7ZB04-F1
#
_cell.length_a   1.000
_cell.length_b   1.000
_cell.length_c   1.000
_cell.angle_alpha   90.00
_cell.angle_beta   90.00
_cell.angle_gamma   90.00
#
_symmetry.space_group_name_H-M   'P 1'
#
loop_
_entity.id
_entity.type
_entity.pdbx_description
1 polymer ?
#
loop_
_entity_poly.entity_id
_entity_poly.type
_entity_poly.pdbx_seq_one_letter_code
_entity_poly.pdbx_strand_id
1 'polypeptide(L)'
;MAITVLEDFENVEDAYFTANSVSVECDPSSKYLSSDTSNGTVYLGEHQLVFHSKSPTFGFALDYKAIIIHAVSKEDPQPHLYCQLNEQFPDNASLEDDIVELRIYMDENQLDEMFAKLCECVASHPDSASEAELDDVQIIDSFDSSQFITSPEQLDQLTPQGQVSLFMN
;
A
#
# COMPACT_ATOMS: atom_id res chain seq x y z
N MET A 1 -1.06 11.49 -13.38
CA MET A 1 -0.21 12.10 -12.35
C MET A 1 -0.94 11.86 -11.05
N ALA A 2 -0.57 10.77 -10.41
CA ALA A 2 -1.18 10.22 -9.21
C ALA A 2 -0.72 10.92 -7.93
N ILE A 3 0.39 11.66 -7.97
CA ILE A 3 0.81 12.55 -6.88
C ILE A 3 0.56 14.00 -7.26
N THR A 4 -0.34 14.67 -6.53
CA THR A 4 -0.64 16.10 -6.71
C THR A 4 -0.18 16.88 -5.49
N VAL A 5 0.73 17.84 -5.69
CA VAL A 5 1.19 18.74 -4.62
C VAL A 5 0.12 19.81 -4.34
N LEU A 6 -0.14 20.08 -3.07
CA LEU A 6 -1.15 21.02 -2.58
C LEU A 6 -0.48 22.22 -1.90
N GLU A 7 -0.74 23.42 -2.40
CA GLU A 7 -0.25 24.68 -1.82
C GLU A 7 -1.24 25.28 -0.80
N ASP A 8 -2.53 24.98 -0.97
CA ASP A 8 -3.62 25.31 -0.05
C ASP A 8 -4.50 24.06 0.13
N PHE A 9 -4.97 23.84 1.36
CA PHE A 9 -5.82 22.69 1.68
C PHE A 9 -7.10 23.14 2.37
N GLU A 10 -8.23 22.92 1.70
CA GLU A 10 -9.55 22.95 2.32
C GLU A 10 -9.87 21.56 2.90
N ASN A 11 -10.55 21.54 4.04
CA ASN A 11 -10.85 20.31 4.76
C ASN A 11 -11.58 19.29 3.86
N VAL A 12 -11.25 18.01 4.00
CA VAL A 12 -11.93 16.93 3.27
C VAL A 12 -13.21 16.60 4.03
N GLU A 13 -14.36 17.12 3.57
CA GLU A 13 -15.64 17.00 4.27
C GLU A 13 -16.13 15.55 4.43
N ASP A 14 -15.72 14.65 3.52
CA ASP A 14 -16.16 13.24 3.47
C ASP A 14 -15.01 12.23 3.64
N ALA A 15 -14.03 12.54 4.50
CA ALA A 15 -12.95 11.60 4.80
C ALA A 15 -13.47 10.38 5.57
N TYR A 16 -13.16 9.17 5.08
CA TYR A 16 -13.46 7.91 5.77
C TYR A 16 -12.63 7.72 7.05
N PHE A 17 -11.47 8.34 7.09
CA PHE A 17 -10.57 8.33 8.24
C PHE A 17 -9.75 9.61 8.28
N THR A 18 -9.40 10.05 9.50
CA THR A 18 -8.54 11.22 9.71
C THR A 18 -7.58 10.95 10.86
N ALA A 19 -6.28 11.14 10.62
CA ALA A 19 -5.25 11.06 11.65
C ALA A 19 -4.52 12.38 11.79
N ASN A 20 -4.40 12.88 13.02
CA ASN A 20 -3.61 14.08 13.36
C ASN A 20 -2.23 13.71 13.90
N SER A 21 -1.36 14.71 14.07
CA SER A 21 0.00 14.55 14.60
C SER A 21 0.84 13.57 13.77
N VAL A 22 0.65 13.61 12.45
CA VAL A 22 1.30 12.71 11.50
C VAL A 22 2.55 13.36 10.93
N SER A 23 3.64 12.60 10.79
CA SER A 23 4.79 13.00 9.98
C SER A 23 4.96 12.06 8.79
N VAL A 24 5.50 12.58 7.70
CA VAL A 24 5.69 11.84 6.46
C VAL A 24 7.11 12.03 5.96
N GLU A 25 7.71 10.93 5.52
CA GLU A 25 9.04 10.90 4.90
C GLU A 25 8.98 10.12 3.59
N CYS A 26 9.82 10.47 2.63
CA CYS A 26 9.97 9.71 1.40
C CYS A 26 11.44 9.45 1.03
N ASP A 27 11.68 8.34 0.34
CA ASP A 27 12.95 8.03 -0.31
C ASP A 27 12.69 7.62 -1.78
N PRO A 28 13.27 8.29 -2.79
CA PRO A 28 14.14 9.47 -2.71
C PRO A 28 13.47 10.67 -2.01
N SER A 29 14.27 11.45 -1.26
CA SER A 29 13.74 12.62 -0.57
C SER A 29 13.19 13.65 -1.55
N SER A 30 12.07 14.27 -1.19
CA SER A 30 11.43 15.32 -1.98
C SER A 30 11.47 16.62 -1.20
N LYS A 31 11.73 17.74 -1.88
CA LYS A 31 11.67 19.09 -1.29
C LYS A 31 10.27 19.43 -0.75
N TYR A 32 9.27 18.70 -1.22
CA TYR A 32 7.88 18.82 -0.80
C TYR A 32 7.67 18.21 0.59
N LEU A 33 8.46 17.19 0.97
CA LEU A 33 8.43 16.55 2.29
C LEU A 33 9.66 16.99 3.08
N SER A 34 9.62 18.22 3.60
CA SER A 34 10.70 18.74 4.45
C SER A 34 10.66 18.10 5.84
N SER A 35 11.82 17.95 6.48
CA SER A 35 11.95 17.32 7.80
C SER A 35 11.19 18.01 8.94
N ASP A 36 10.63 19.21 8.70
CA ASP A 36 9.80 19.96 9.65
C ASP A 36 8.29 19.66 9.52
N THR A 37 7.87 18.66 8.72
CA THR A 37 6.47 18.21 8.64
C THR A 37 5.98 17.45 9.88
N SER A 38 6.55 17.71 11.05
CA SER A 38 6.35 16.93 12.29
C SER A 38 4.97 17.14 12.96
N ASN A 39 3.96 17.65 12.25
CA ASN A 39 2.61 17.85 12.76
C ASN A 39 1.59 18.10 11.64
N GLY A 40 1.45 17.13 10.73
CA GLY A 40 0.42 17.13 9.71
C GLY A 40 -0.82 16.33 10.09
N THR A 41 -1.78 16.34 9.18
CA THR A 41 -3.00 15.53 9.21
C THR A 41 -3.08 14.71 7.93
N VAL A 42 -3.41 13.42 8.06
CA VAL A 42 -3.74 12.54 6.94
C VAL A 42 -5.24 12.31 6.89
N TYR A 43 -5.78 12.32 5.68
CA TYR A 43 -7.16 12.04 5.35
C TYR A 43 -7.20 10.88 4.35
N LEU A 44 -8.05 9.89 4.60
CA LEU A 44 -8.39 8.88 3.60
C LEU A 44 -9.75 9.26 3.00
N GLY A 45 -9.73 9.72 1.76
CA GLY A 45 -10.95 9.98 0.99
C GLY A 45 -11.35 8.78 0.13
N GLU A 46 -12.36 8.97 -0.71
CA GLU A 46 -12.86 7.92 -1.61
C GLU A 46 -11.79 7.42 -2.58
N HIS A 47 -11.05 8.33 -3.22
CA HIS A 47 -10.10 7.97 -4.28
C HIS A 47 -8.63 8.21 -3.92
N GLN A 48 -8.37 8.94 -2.82
CA GLN A 48 -7.07 9.54 -2.55
C GLN A 48 -6.74 9.50 -1.05
N LEU A 49 -5.47 9.24 -0.76
CA LEU A 49 -4.84 9.59 0.51
C LEU A 49 -4.33 11.03 0.41
N VAL A 50 -4.69 11.88 1.37
CA VAL A 50 -4.23 13.27 1.40
C VAL A 50 -3.47 13.55 2.69
N PHE A 51 -2.26 14.11 2.57
CA PHE A 51 -1.50 14.64 3.70
C PHE A 51 -1.44 16.16 3.60
N HIS A 52 -1.59 16.84 4.74
CA HIS A 52 -1.41 18.28 4.83
C HIS A 52 -0.78 18.70 6.17
N SER A 53 0.23 19.56 6.12
CA SER A 53 0.85 20.25 7.25
C SER A 53 0.46 21.73 7.24
N LYS A 54 0.20 22.30 8.41
CA LYS A 54 -0.17 23.73 8.57
C LYS A 54 1.03 24.67 8.66
N SER A 55 2.23 24.15 8.91
CA SER A 55 3.44 24.96 9.08
C SER A 55 4.69 24.14 8.74
N PRO A 56 5.31 24.36 7.56
CA PRO A 56 4.82 25.18 6.44
C PRO A 56 3.49 24.65 5.90
N THR A 57 2.65 25.53 5.34
CA THR A 57 1.43 25.10 4.61
C THR A 57 1.87 24.33 3.38
N PHE A 58 1.67 23.02 3.42
CA PHE A 58 2.07 22.12 2.37
C PHE A 58 1.26 20.82 2.48
N GLY A 59 0.89 20.23 1.35
CA GLY A 59 0.32 18.90 1.33
C GLY A 59 0.55 18.17 0.01
N PHE A 60 0.10 16.93 -0.03
CA PHE A 60 -0.02 16.18 -1.27
C PHE A 60 -1.27 15.28 -1.23
N ALA A 61 -1.86 15.06 -2.40
CA ALA A 61 -2.85 14.03 -2.63
C ALA A 61 -2.21 12.89 -3.44
N LEU A 62 -2.46 11.66 -3.03
CA LEU A 62 -1.95 10.43 -3.61
C LEU A 62 -3.13 9.54 -4.01
N ASP A 63 -3.30 9.29 -5.31
CA ASP A 63 -4.29 8.33 -5.79
C ASP A 63 -3.92 6.92 -5.33
N TYR A 64 -4.90 6.14 -4.86
CA TYR A 64 -4.64 4.78 -4.35
C TYR A 64 -3.99 3.84 -5.38
N LYS A 65 -4.23 4.08 -6.66
CA LYS A 65 -3.63 3.35 -7.80
C LYS A 65 -2.12 3.49 -7.89
N ALA A 66 -1.55 4.53 -7.30
CA ALA A 66 -0.10 4.68 -7.25
C ALA A 66 0.57 3.82 -6.17
N ILE A 67 -0.20 3.25 -5.23
CA ILE A 67 0.33 2.43 -4.15
C ILE A 67 0.54 0.99 -4.67
N ILE A 68 1.79 0.59 -4.83
CA ILE A 68 2.18 -0.77 -5.21
C ILE A 68 2.02 -1.73 -4.02
N ILE A 69 2.57 -1.35 -2.86
CA ILE A 69 2.55 -2.12 -1.62
C ILE A 69 2.24 -1.17 -0.47
N HIS A 70 1.46 -1.62 0.51
CA HIS A 70 1.31 -0.95 1.80
C HIS A 70 1.45 -1.98 2.93
N ALA A 71 2.12 -1.60 4.01
CA ALA A 71 2.38 -2.46 5.15
C ALA A 71 2.49 -1.66 6.45
N VAL A 72 2.21 -2.31 7.57
CA VAL A 72 2.42 -1.72 8.90
C VAL A 72 3.80 -2.15 9.42
N SER A 73 4.61 -1.17 9.82
CA SER A 73 5.81 -1.41 10.62
C SER A 73 5.56 -0.95 12.05
N LYS A 74 5.68 -1.86 13.02
CA LYS A 74 5.42 -1.60 14.44
C LYS A 74 6.69 -1.41 15.27
N GLU A 75 7.87 -1.75 14.74
CA GLU A 75 9.14 -1.72 15.46
C GLU A 75 10.19 -0.90 14.70
N ASP A 76 10.85 0.02 15.43
CA ASP A 76 12.00 0.90 15.16
C ASP A 76 12.10 1.63 13.79
N PRO A 77 12.27 2.97 13.76
CA PRO A 77 12.40 3.90 14.90
C PRO A 77 11.08 4.27 15.58
N GLN A 78 9.95 4.13 14.88
CA GLN A 78 8.62 4.47 15.35
C GLN A 78 7.56 3.72 14.52
N PRO A 79 6.37 3.38 15.08
CA PRO A 79 5.28 2.83 14.31
C PRO A 79 4.90 3.70 13.11
N HIS A 80 4.81 3.09 11.93
CA HIS A 80 4.46 3.79 10.71
C HIS A 80 3.76 2.88 9.71
N LEU A 81 3.00 3.51 8.83
CA LEU A 81 2.53 2.91 7.60
C LEU A 81 3.62 3.10 6.54
N TYR A 82 4.08 2.00 5.96
CA TYR A 82 4.98 1.99 4.81
C TYR A 82 4.15 1.82 3.53
N CYS A 83 4.43 2.64 2.53
CA CYS A 83 3.88 2.50 1.18
C CYS A 83 5.02 2.55 0.16
N GLN A 84 4.99 1.66 -0.84
CA GLN A 84 5.83 1.75 -2.02
C GLN A 84 4.98 2.26 -3.18
N LEU A 85 5.43 3.31 -3.87
CA LEU A 85 4.71 3.99 -4.93
C LEU A 85 5.34 3.72 -6.31
N ASN A 86 4.54 3.71 -7.37
CA ASN A 86 5.00 3.61 -8.77
C ASN A 86 5.11 4.98 -9.48
N GLU A 87 4.95 6.08 -8.75
CA GLU A 87 5.11 7.43 -9.25
C GLU A 87 6.05 8.24 -8.36
N GLN A 88 6.78 9.15 -8.97
CA GLN A 88 7.71 10.05 -8.30
C GLN A 88 7.06 11.39 -7.96
N PHE A 89 7.57 12.04 -6.91
CA PHE A 89 7.25 13.45 -6.67
C PHE A 89 7.75 14.33 -7.83
N PRO A 90 7.09 15.47 -8.13
CA PRO A 90 7.39 16.29 -9.32
C PRO A 90 8.84 16.78 -9.41
N ASP A 91 9.53 16.90 -8.27
CA ASP A 91 10.92 17.34 -8.18
C ASP A 91 11.94 16.21 -8.38
N ASN A 92 11.49 14.95 -8.33
CA ASN A 92 12.32 13.77 -8.50
C ASN A 92 12.28 13.18 -9.93
N ALA A 93 11.43 13.70 -10.82
CA ALA A 93 11.15 13.18 -12.16
C ALA A 93 12.34 12.97 -13.14
N SER A 94 13.59 13.21 -12.72
CA SER A 94 14.82 12.91 -13.46
C SER A 94 15.58 11.67 -12.95
N LEU A 95 15.09 10.96 -11.93
CA LEU A 95 15.70 9.74 -11.42
C LEU A 95 15.29 8.53 -12.27
N GLU A 96 16.23 7.60 -12.48
CA GLU A 96 16.02 6.41 -13.34
C GLU A 96 15.04 5.40 -12.73
N ASP A 97 14.84 5.42 -11.41
CA ASP A 97 13.91 4.55 -10.69
C ASP A 97 12.61 5.30 -10.37
N ASP A 98 11.49 4.81 -10.90
CA ASP A 98 10.14 5.38 -10.66
C ASP A 98 9.52 4.99 -9.32
N ILE A 99 10.30 4.32 -8.46
CA ILE A 99 9.81 3.81 -7.18
C ILE A 99 10.12 4.81 -6.06
N VAL A 100 9.10 5.16 -5.30
CA VAL A 100 9.23 5.96 -4.07
C VAL A 100 8.77 5.17 -2.87
N GLU A 101 9.57 5.13 -1.82
CA GLU A 101 9.16 4.64 -0.51
C GLU A 101 8.59 5.79 0.31
N LEU A 102 7.34 5.68 0.75
CA LEU A 102 6.65 6.65 1.59
C LEU A 102 6.43 6.04 2.98
N ARG A 103 6.82 6.77 4.03
CA ARG A 103 6.64 6.38 5.44
C ARG A 103 5.76 7.41 6.13
N ILE A 104 4.66 6.96 6.73
CA ILE A 104 3.69 7.80 7.43
C ILE A 104 3.68 7.40 8.89
N TYR A 105 4.30 8.22 9.74
CA TYR A 105 4.44 7.96 11.18
C TYR A 105 3.27 8.54 11.95
N MET A 106 2.73 7.74 12.88
CA MET A 106 1.63 8.14 13.76
C MET A 106 1.57 7.26 15.00
N ASP A 107 0.64 7.59 15.90
CA ASP A 107 0.38 6.78 17.09
C ASP A 107 -0.16 5.39 16.71
N GLU A 108 0.25 4.37 17.45
CA GLU A 108 -0.13 2.96 17.20
C GLU A 108 -1.66 2.75 17.17
N ASN A 109 -2.39 3.48 18.01
CA ASN A 109 -3.86 3.42 18.06
C ASN A 109 -4.51 3.87 16.74
N GLN A 110 -3.90 4.84 16.05
CA GLN A 110 -4.41 5.36 14.78
C GLN A 110 -3.89 4.53 13.60
N LEU A 111 -2.72 3.92 13.74
CA LEU A 111 -2.05 3.16 12.68
C LEU A 111 -2.84 1.94 12.22
N ASP A 112 -3.33 1.12 13.16
CA ASP A 112 -4.09 -0.09 12.82
C ASP A 112 -5.44 0.26 12.15
N GLU A 113 -6.11 1.33 12.60
CA GLU A 113 -7.36 1.81 11.99
C GLU A 113 -7.11 2.40 10.60
N MET A 114 -6.06 3.22 10.45
CA MET A 114 -5.64 3.77 9.16
C MET A 114 -5.34 2.65 8.17
N PHE A 115 -4.59 1.63 8.59
CA PHE A 115 -4.21 0.51 7.73
C PHE A 115 -5.44 -0.27 7.25
N ALA A 116 -6.36 -0.60 8.16
CA ALA A 116 -7.60 -1.29 7.79
C ALA A 116 -8.41 -0.49 6.76
N LYS A 117 -8.53 0.84 6.95
CA LYS A 117 -9.23 1.71 6.00
C LYS A 117 -8.51 1.87 4.67
N LEU A 118 -7.18 1.94 4.68
CA LEU A 118 -6.41 1.96 3.44
C LEU A 118 -6.59 0.66 2.65
N CYS A 119 -6.59 -0.51 3.30
CA CYS A 119 -6.86 -1.79 2.66
C CYS A 119 -8.23 -1.80 1.96
N GLU A 120 -9.29 -1.31 2.62
CA GLU A 120 -10.64 -1.19 2.02
C GLU A 120 -10.63 -0.27 0.80
N CYS A 121 -9.93 0.87 0.90
CA CYS A 121 -9.83 1.85 -0.17
C CYS A 121 -9.06 1.29 -1.39
N VAL A 122 -7.87 0.72 -1.18
CA VAL A 122 -7.04 0.16 -2.25
C VAL A 122 -7.77 -1.01 -2.94
N ALA A 123 -8.46 -1.87 -2.20
CA ALA A 123 -9.25 -2.97 -2.77
C ALA A 123 -10.40 -2.49 -3.69
N SER A 124 -10.91 -1.29 -3.46
CA SER A 124 -11.98 -0.68 -4.26
C SER A 124 -11.45 0.07 -5.50
N HIS A 125 -10.13 0.22 -5.63
CA HIS A 125 -9.47 0.95 -6.72
C HIS A 125 -8.42 0.08 -7.44
N PRO A 126 -8.80 -1.09 -7.99
CA PRO A 126 -7.88 -1.91 -8.76
C PRO A 126 -7.41 -1.15 -10.02
N ASP A 127 -6.16 -1.37 -10.41
CA ASP A 127 -5.63 -0.82 -11.65
C ASP A 127 -6.33 -1.42 -12.86
N SER A 128 -6.72 -0.55 -13.80
CA SER A 128 -7.34 -0.97 -15.06
C SER A 128 -6.41 -1.82 -15.94
N ALA A 129 -5.10 -1.80 -15.68
CA ALA A 129 -4.11 -2.63 -16.37
C ALA A 129 -4.24 -4.13 -16.02
N SER A 130 -4.86 -4.46 -14.88
CA SER A 130 -5.10 -5.86 -14.50
C SER A 130 -6.05 -6.60 -15.45
N GLU A 131 -6.83 -5.88 -16.27
CA GLU A 131 -7.69 -6.49 -17.30
C GLU A 131 -7.01 -6.69 -18.65
N ALA A 132 -5.88 -6.02 -18.92
CA ALA A 132 -5.20 -6.03 -20.22
C ALA A 132 -4.14 -7.15 -20.36
N GLU A 133 -3.68 -7.74 -19.25
CA GLU A 133 -2.66 -8.80 -19.21
C GLU A 133 -3.30 -10.19 -18.97
N LEU A 134 -4.58 -10.38 -19.34
CA LEU A 134 -5.27 -11.67 -19.21
C LEU A 134 -5.11 -12.58 -20.44
N ASP A 135 -4.35 -12.17 -21.45
CA ASP A 135 -4.10 -13.00 -22.65
C ASP A 135 -3.26 -14.26 -22.35
N ASP A 136 -2.54 -14.30 -21.22
CA ASP A 136 -1.75 -15.46 -20.76
C ASP A 136 -2.37 -16.21 -19.57
N VAL A 137 -3.62 -15.90 -19.19
CA VAL A 137 -4.34 -16.72 -18.21
C VAL A 137 -4.85 -17.97 -18.92
N GLN A 138 -4.12 -19.08 -18.77
CA GLN A 138 -4.60 -20.40 -19.16
C GLN A 138 -5.85 -20.72 -18.33
N ILE A 139 -7.03 -20.49 -18.92
CA ILE A 139 -8.28 -21.00 -18.37
C ILE A 139 -8.17 -22.52 -18.38
N ILE A 140 -8.12 -23.11 -17.19
CA ILE A 140 -8.17 -24.56 -17.02
C ILE A 140 -9.60 -24.97 -17.37
N ASP A 141 -9.81 -25.35 -18.62
CA ASP A 141 -11.11 -25.71 -19.20
C ASP A 141 -11.73 -26.95 -18.49
N SER A 142 -10.90 -27.73 -17.79
CA SER A 142 -11.31 -28.85 -16.95
C SER A 142 -10.35 -29.04 -15.78
N PHE A 143 -10.80 -28.67 -14.58
CA PHE A 143 -10.10 -28.99 -13.34
C PHE A 143 -10.39 -30.45 -12.95
N ASP A 144 -9.43 -31.35 -13.17
CA ASP A 144 -9.53 -32.74 -12.74
C ASP A 144 -9.03 -32.88 -11.29
N SER A 145 -9.97 -32.79 -10.34
CA SER A 145 -9.67 -32.96 -8.92
C SER A 145 -9.13 -34.34 -8.55
N SER A 146 -9.25 -35.34 -9.43
CA SER A 146 -8.74 -36.69 -9.17
C SER A 146 -7.21 -36.79 -9.23
N GLN A 147 -6.54 -35.79 -9.80
CA GLN A 147 -5.08 -35.69 -9.85
C GLN A 147 -4.48 -35.10 -8.56
N PHE A 148 -5.32 -34.66 -7.62
CA PHE A 148 -4.90 -34.03 -6.38
C PHE A 148 -5.29 -34.90 -5.17
N ILE A 149 -4.44 -34.88 -4.15
CA ILE A 149 -4.73 -35.47 -2.85
C ILE A 149 -5.70 -34.53 -2.14
N THR A 150 -6.97 -34.91 -2.07
CA THR A 150 -8.03 -34.11 -1.44
C THR A 150 -8.52 -34.71 -0.12
N SER A 151 -8.14 -35.97 0.15
CA SER A 151 -8.47 -36.65 1.40
C SER A 151 -7.25 -37.38 2.01
N PRO A 152 -7.25 -37.61 3.34
CA PRO A 152 -6.19 -38.37 4.01
C PRO A 152 -6.03 -39.82 3.53
N GLU A 153 -7.05 -40.40 2.92
CA GLU A 153 -7.02 -41.78 2.39
C GLU A 153 -6.21 -41.88 1.10
N GLN A 154 -5.98 -40.76 0.41
CA GLN A 154 -5.20 -40.72 -0.82
C GLN A 154 -3.70 -40.54 -0.57
N LEU A 155 -3.26 -40.37 0.67
CA LEU A 155 -1.89 -40.01 1.02
C LEU A 155 -0.85 -41.06 0.60
N ASP A 156 -1.28 -42.31 0.43
CA ASP A 156 -0.46 -43.40 -0.12
C ASP A 156 -0.10 -43.20 -1.61
N GLN A 157 -0.78 -42.29 -2.30
CA GLN A 157 -0.50 -41.92 -3.70
C GLN A 157 0.64 -40.89 -3.81
N LEU A 158 1.09 -40.32 -2.69
CA LEU A 158 2.27 -39.46 -2.67
C LEU A 158 3.53 -40.25 -3.03
N THR A 159 4.48 -39.58 -3.66
CA THR A 159 5.83 -40.14 -3.81
C THR A 159 6.46 -40.37 -2.43
N PRO A 160 7.47 -41.26 -2.30
CA PRO A 160 8.17 -41.45 -1.03
C PRO A 160 8.73 -40.15 -0.43
N GLN A 161 9.18 -39.23 -1.28
CA GLN A 161 9.65 -37.91 -0.87
C GLN A 161 8.50 -37.03 -0.36
N GLY A 162 7.34 -37.05 -1.03
CA GLY A 162 6.14 -36.34 -0.59
C GLY A 162 5.63 -36.85 0.76
N GLN A 163 5.65 -38.16 1.00
CA GLN A 163 5.30 -38.75 2.29
C GLN A 163 6.25 -38.27 3.38
N VAL A 164 7.57 -38.36 3.17
CA VAL A 164 8.55 -37.92 4.16
C VAL A 164 8.40 -36.43 4.48
N SER A 165 8.21 -35.58 3.47
CA SER A 165 8.10 -34.13 3.67
C SER A 165 6.82 -33.73 4.42
N LEU A 166 5.75 -34.50 4.29
CA LEU A 166 4.46 -34.24 4.94
C LEU A 166 4.42 -34.78 6.39
N PHE A 167 5.19 -35.83 6.67
CA PHE A 167 5.23 -36.50 7.98
C PHE A 167 6.50 -36.19 8.79
N MET A 168 7.40 -35.34 8.29
CA MET A 168 8.53 -34.81 9.05
C MET A 168 8.03 -33.77 10.06
N ASN A 169 7.66 -34.27 11.24
CA ASN A 169 7.57 -33.50 12.48
C ASN A 169 8.49 -34.16 13.52
#